data_AF-A0A075GH83-F1
#
_entry.id   AF-A0A075GH83-F1
#
_cell.length_a   1.000
_cell.length_b   1.000
_cell.length_c   1.000
_cell.angle_alpha   90.00
_cell.angle_beta   90.00
_cell.angle_gamma   90.00
#
_symmetry.space_group_name_H-M   'P 1'
#
loop_
_entity.id
_entity.type
_entity.pdbx_description
1 polymer ?
#
loop_
_entity_poly.entity_id
_entity_poly.type
_entity_poly.pdbx_seq_one_letter_code
_entity_poly.pdbx_strand_id
1 'polypeptide(L)'
;MSIRLHWNTIAIMIALLVVTGVATADDDDDDDDGFLGDTGEDLGTAAAWGLAFSTTIIIWKPGLKYIRANADKFVEDERWLKKKLGKANRWYLKIHYWIGAGAVLVGFIHGVAMNKWEILFWGGWVGMLFMSITGSLLLWKWPPRKVKKGARLLHAQRAVMVITIILLFVSHEFFD
;
A
#
# COMPACT_ATOMS: atom_id res chain seq x y z
N MET A 1 -24.09 23.34 7.38
CA MET A 1 -23.24 22.61 8.36
C MET A 1 -23.37 21.10 8.11
N SER A 2 -22.98 20.63 6.92
CA SER A 2 -23.18 19.23 6.48
C SER A 2 -21.88 18.69 5.87
N ILE A 3 -21.19 19.49 5.04
CA ILE A 3 -19.89 19.15 4.41
C ILE A 3 -18.77 18.81 5.41
N ARG A 4 -18.73 19.46 6.58
CA ARG A 4 -17.71 19.16 7.62
C ARG A 4 -17.94 17.83 8.34
N LEU A 5 -19.19 17.35 8.38
CA LEU A 5 -19.51 16.09 9.00
C LEU A 5 -18.99 14.95 8.12
N HIS A 6 -19.27 15.02 6.81
CA HIS A 6 -18.83 14.04 5.79
C HIS A 6 -17.31 13.87 5.73
N TRP A 7 -16.57 14.96 5.89
CA TRP A 7 -15.10 14.91 5.87
C TRP A 7 -14.51 14.23 7.10
N ASN A 8 -15.15 14.39 8.26
CA ASN A 8 -14.79 13.66 9.46
C ASN A 8 -15.18 12.19 9.35
N THR A 9 -16.34 11.86 8.75
CA THR A 9 -16.73 10.46 8.51
C THR A 9 -15.76 9.76 7.56
N ILE A 10 -15.34 10.40 6.47
CA ILE A 10 -14.37 9.85 5.53
C ILE A 10 -13.00 9.69 6.18
N ALA A 11 -12.53 10.68 6.96
CA ALA A 11 -11.28 10.56 7.70
C ALA A 11 -11.32 9.46 8.77
N ILE A 12 -12.47 9.26 9.41
CA ILE A 12 -12.72 8.17 10.36
C ILE A 12 -12.82 6.83 9.65
N MET A 13 -13.46 6.74 8.48
CA MET A 13 -13.50 5.52 7.66
C MET A 13 -12.12 5.14 7.15
N ILE A 14 -11.28 6.09 6.71
CA ILE A 14 -9.89 5.84 6.32
C ILE A 14 -9.06 5.41 7.54
N ALA A 15 -9.30 6.00 8.71
CA ALA A 15 -8.65 5.58 9.95
C ALA A 15 -9.13 4.20 10.44
N LEU A 16 -10.40 3.86 10.22
CA LEU A 16 -11.00 2.56 10.54
C LEU A 16 -10.56 1.48 9.55
N LEU A 17 -10.52 1.73 8.25
CA LEU A 17 -9.99 0.82 7.21
C LEU A 17 -8.51 0.45 7.45
N VAL A 18 -7.76 1.30 8.15
CA VAL A 18 -6.38 1.03 8.57
C VAL A 18 -6.30 0.16 9.84
N VAL A 19 -7.42 -0.01 10.58
CA VAL A 19 -7.48 -0.68 11.89
C VAL A 19 -8.40 -1.91 11.91
N THR A 20 -9.43 -1.98 11.07
CA THR A 20 -10.39 -3.09 10.99
C THR A 20 -10.17 -3.85 9.69
N GLY A 21 -9.93 -5.16 9.80
CA GLY A 21 -9.78 -6.05 8.67
C GLY A 21 -10.91 -5.90 7.65
N VAL A 22 -10.54 -6.17 6.40
CA VAL A 22 -11.41 -6.25 5.23
C VAL A 22 -12.67 -7.06 5.58
N ALA A 23 -13.81 -6.37 5.66
CA ALA A 23 -15.11 -7.02 5.58
C ALA A 23 -15.38 -7.23 4.08
N THR A 24 -15.29 -8.48 3.63
CA THR A 24 -15.76 -8.90 2.31
C THR A 24 -17.29 -8.91 2.38
N ALA A 25 -17.94 -8.02 1.62
CA ALA A 25 -19.34 -8.19 1.29
C ALA A 25 -19.39 -9.22 0.17
N ASP A 26 -19.96 -10.39 0.45
CA ASP A 26 -20.54 -11.27 -0.59
C ASP A 26 -21.79 -10.53 -1.08
N ASP A 27 -21.74 -9.99 -2.29
CA ASP A 27 -22.93 -9.72 -3.07
C ASP A 27 -22.95 -10.76 -4.20
N ASP A 28 -23.79 -11.78 -4.02
CA ASP A 28 -24.24 -12.67 -5.08
C ASP A 28 -25.10 -11.85 -6.05
N ASP A 29 -24.53 -11.43 -7.18
CA ASP A 29 -25.31 -11.13 -8.38
C ASP A 29 -24.77 -12.00 -9.53
N ASP A 30 -25.60 -12.97 -9.93
CA ASP A 30 -25.42 -13.82 -11.11
C ASP A 30 -25.45 -12.96 -12.39
N ASP A 31 -24.28 -12.49 -12.83
CA ASP A 31 -24.06 -12.09 -14.22
C ASP A 31 -22.87 -12.88 -14.80
N ASP A 32 -23.09 -13.37 -16.03
CA ASP A 32 -22.36 -14.44 -16.73
C ASP A 32 -20.94 -14.01 -17.16
N ASP A 33 -20.07 -13.72 -16.18
CA ASP A 33 -18.70 -13.27 -16.37
C ASP A 33 -17.76 -14.47 -16.58
N GLY A 34 -17.61 -14.89 -17.84
CA GLY A 34 -16.69 -15.97 -18.21
C GLY A 34 -15.29 -15.79 -17.61
N PHE A 35 -14.61 -16.90 -17.29
CA PHE A 35 -13.27 -17.10 -16.65
C PHE A 35 -12.32 -15.90 -16.42
N LEU A 36 -12.25 -14.93 -17.33
CA LEU A 36 -11.47 -13.70 -17.19
C LEU A 36 -12.10 -12.66 -16.24
N GLY A 37 -13.43 -12.63 -16.05
CA GLY A 37 -14.11 -11.73 -15.11
C GLY A 37 -13.87 -12.15 -13.66
N ASP A 38 -14.18 -13.41 -13.32
CA ASP A 38 -13.86 -14.04 -12.03
C ASP A 38 -12.36 -13.92 -11.67
N THR A 39 -11.47 -14.18 -12.64
CA THR A 39 -10.02 -13.97 -12.44
C THR A 39 -9.68 -12.48 -12.27
N GLY A 40 -10.40 -11.57 -12.90
CA GLY A 40 -10.21 -10.13 -12.83
C GLY A 40 -10.45 -9.60 -11.42
N GLU A 41 -11.57 -9.95 -10.80
CA GLU A 41 -11.93 -9.54 -9.44
C GLU A 41 -10.93 -10.07 -8.39
N ASP A 42 -10.53 -11.32 -8.52
CA ASP A 42 -9.49 -11.94 -7.69
C ASP A 42 -8.14 -11.20 -7.78
N LEU A 43 -7.77 -10.75 -8.99
CA LEU A 43 -6.57 -9.93 -9.19
C LEU A 43 -6.73 -8.54 -8.54
N GLY A 44 -7.92 -7.94 -8.60
CA GLY A 44 -8.23 -6.68 -7.91
C GLY A 44 -8.03 -6.81 -6.40
N THR A 45 -8.61 -7.85 -5.80
CA THR A 45 -8.46 -8.18 -4.38
C THR A 45 -6.99 -8.45 -4.01
N ALA A 46 -6.27 -9.22 -4.81
CA ALA A 46 -4.85 -9.48 -4.60
C ALA A 46 -3.99 -8.19 -4.66
N ALA A 47 -4.29 -7.29 -5.60
CA ALA A 47 -3.62 -5.99 -5.69
C ALA A 47 -3.91 -5.10 -4.47
N ALA A 48 -5.16 -5.08 -4.00
CA ALA A 48 -5.59 -4.35 -2.81
C ALA A 48 -4.86 -4.86 -1.56
N TRP A 49 -4.81 -6.18 -1.35
CA TRP A 49 -4.04 -6.79 -0.25
C TRP A 49 -2.55 -6.49 -0.34
N GLY A 50 -1.97 -6.52 -1.55
CA GLY A 50 -0.58 -6.14 -1.77
C GLY A 50 -0.30 -4.68 -1.40
N LEU A 51 -1.20 -3.78 -1.79
CA LEU A 51 -1.13 -2.37 -1.41
C LEU A 51 -1.25 -2.22 0.11
N ALA A 52 -2.26 -2.82 0.75
CA ALA A 52 -2.47 -2.78 2.19
C ALA A 52 -1.26 -3.31 2.97
N PHE A 53 -0.69 -4.44 2.54
CA PHE A 53 0.54 -4.95 3.13
C PHE A 53 1.69 -3.94 2.98
N SER A 54 1.85 -3.34 1.79
CA SER A 54 2.94 -2.39 1.55
C SER A 54 2.85 -1.15 2.46
N THR A 55 1.65 -0.68 2.80
CA THR A 55 1.45 0.50 3.67
C THR A 55 1.74 0.23 5.14
N THR A 56 1.82 -1.04 5.58
CA THR A 56 2.23 -1.40 6.95
C THR A 56 3.60 -0.84 7.34
N ILE A 57 4.41 -0.39 6.38
CA ILE A 57 5.73 0.22 6.61
C ILE A 57 5.62 1.49 7.46
N ILE A 58 4.47 2.17 7.39
CA ILE A 58 4.15 3.36 8.19
C ILE A 58 4.13 3.02 9.68
N ILE A 59 3.70 1.81 10.05
CA ILE A 59 3.66 1.33 11.43
C ILE A 59 4.98 0.63 11.78
N TRP A 60 5.51 -0.19 10.87
CA TRP A 60 6.71 -0.98 11.10
C TRP A 60 7.94 -0.12 11.40
N LYS A 61 8.20 0.94 10.64
CA LYS A 61 9.42 1.77 10.82
C LYS A 61 9.44 2.52 12.15
N PRO A 62 8.37 3.25 12.55
CA PRO A 62 8.28 3.84 13.89
C PRO A 62 8.28 2.79 15.00
N GLY A 63 7.54 1.69 14.84
CA GLY A 63 7.49 0.60 15.81
C GLY A 63 8.87 0.00 16.05
N LEU A 64 9.62 -0.30 15.00
CA LEU A 64 11.01 -0.78 15.08
C LEU A 64 11.91 0.23 15.81
N LYS A 65 11.78 1.52 15.53
CA LYS A 65 12.56 2.57 16.21
C LYS A 65 12.22 2.62 17.70
N TYR A 66 10.93 2.53 18.04
CA TYR A 66 10.45 2.53 19.41
C TYR A 66 10.94 1.31 20.20
N ILE A 67 10.78 0.11 19.65
CA ILE A 67 11.23 -1.15 20.29
C ILE A 67 12.75 -1.14 20.47
N ARG A 68 13.51 -0.64 19.48
CA ARG A 68 14.97 -0.54 19.60
C ARG A 68 15.44 0.49 20.63
N ALA A 69 14.66 1.52 20.88
CA ALA A 69 14.96 2.55 21.87
C ALA A 69 14.58 2.16 23.30
N ASN A 70 13.64 1.21 23.46
CA ASN A 70 13.16 0.70 24.74
C ASN A 70 13.50 -0.79 24.91
N ALA A 71 14.57 -1.25 24.28
CA ALA A 71 14.88 -2.67 24.20
C ALA A 71 15.19 -3.30 25.58
N ASP A 72 15.73 -2.50 26.49
CA ASP A 72 15.93 -2.78 27.92
C ASP A 72 14.63 -3.13 28.66
N LYS A 73 13.49 -2.60 28.22
CA LYS A 73 12.18 -2.88 28.84
C LYS A 73 11.54 -4.18 28.36
N PHE A 74 12.01 -4.75 27.25
CA PHE A 74 11.41 -5.93 26.63
C PHE A 74 12.20 -7.20 26.88
N VAL A 75 13.52 -7.11 27.01
CA VAL A 75 14.41 -8.25 27.26
C VAL A 75 15.67 -7.81 28.01
N GLU A 76 16.22 -8.72 28.80
CA GLU A 76 17.50 -8.52 29.49
C GLU A 76 18.68 -8.37 28.50
N ASP A 77 18.71 -9.16 27.41
CA ASP A 77 19.72 -9.04 26.36
C ASP A 77 19.25 -8.12 25.23
N GLU A 78 19.44 -6.82 25.44
CA GLU A 78 19.20 -5.77 24.45
C GLU A 78 19.94 -6.04 23.12
N ARG A 79 21.15 -6.58 23.19
CA ARG A 79 22.03 -6.79 22.02
C ARG A 79 21.45 -7.89 21.13
N TRP A 80 20.93 -8.96 21.73
CA TRP A 80 20.20 -10.02 21.03
C TRP A 80 18.95 -9.48 20.34
N LEU A 81 18.12 -8.69 21.03
CA LEU A 81 16.90 -8.12 20.45
C LEU A 81 17.22 -7.18 19.28
N LYS A 82 18.16 -6.25 19.45
CA LYS A 82 18.60 -5.35 18.37
C LYS A 82 19.10 -6.12 17.14
N LYS A 83 19.82 -7.23 17.33
CA LYS A 83 20.30 -8.10 16.23
C LYS A 83 19.16 -8.82 15.53
N LYS A 84 18.18 -9.35 16.27
CA LYS A 84 17.00 -10.04 15.72
C LYS A 84 16.08 -9.07 14.97
N LEU A 85 15.81 -7.90 15.53
CA LEU A 85 15.08 -6.80 14.89
C LEU A 85 15.78 -6.31 13.61
N GLY A 86 17.12 -6.27 13.60
CA GLY A 86 17.89 -5.97 12.40
C GLY A 86 17.68 -6.99 11.28
N LYS A 87 17.65 -8.29 11.60
CA LYS A 87 17.33 -9.37 10.64
C LYS A 87 15.89 -9.25 10.14
N ALA A 88 14.93 -9.08 11.05
CA ALA A 88 13.51 -8.93 10.73
C ALA A 88 13.27 -7.72 9.81
N ASN A 89 13.86 -6.56 10.11
CA ASN A 89 13.73 -5.37 9.26
C ASN A 89 14.34 -5.57 7.86
N ARG A 90 15.45 -6.33 7.73
CA ARG A 90 15.99 -6.62 6.39
C ARG A 90 15.05 -7.51 5.58
N TRP A 91 14.44 -8.51 6.21
CA TRP A 91 13.46 -9.38 5.56
C TRP A 91 12.19 -8.62 5.19
N TYR A 92 11.63 -7.89 6.16
CA TYR A 92 10.46 -7.05 5.95
C TYR A 92 10.63 -6.08 4.78
N LEU A 93 11.77 -5.39 4.70
CA LEU A 93 12.03 -4.48 3.59
C LEU A 93 12.07 -5.19 2.23
N LYS A 94 12.68 -6.38 2.15
CA LYS A 94 12.67 -7.17 0.92
C LYS A 94 11.24 -7.51 0.50
N ILE A 95 10.43 -7.99 1.45
CA ILE A 95 9.02 -8.34 1.20
C ILE A 95 8.25 -7.09 0.74
N HIS A 96 8.39 -5.96 1.43
CA HIS A 96 7.74 -4.69 1.06
C HIS A 96 8.03 -4.28 -0.40
N TYR A 97 9.27 -4.39 -0.85
CA TYR A 97 9.62 -4.08 -2.24
C TYR A 97 9.01 -5.05 -3.24
N TRP A 98 9.08 -6.35 -2.98
CA TRP A 98 8.54 -7.37 -3.89
C TRP A 98 7.01 -7.34 -3.94
N ILE A 99 6.35 -7.23 -2.80
CA ILE A 99 4.88 -7.12 -2.73
C ILE A 99 4.41 -5.80 -3.34
N GLY A 100 5.09 -4.68 -3.08
CA GLY A 100 4.74 -3.39 -3.70
C GLY A 100 4.87 -3.41 -5.22
N ALA A 101 5.93 -4.02 -5.75
CA ALA A 101 6.10 -4.20 -7.19
C ALA A 101 5.06 -5.17 -7.78
N GLY A 102 4.76 -6.26 -7.08
CA GLY A 102 3.73 -7.22 -7.45
C GLY A 102 2.34 -6.58 -7.50
N ALA A 103 1.99 -5.75 -6.51
CA ALA A 103 0.72 -5.04 -6.46
C ALA A 103 0.53 -4.08 -7.64
N VAL A 104 1.58 -3.39 -8.09
CA VAL A 104 1.53 -2.55 -9.31
C VAL A 104 1.27 -3.40 -10.55
N LEU A 105 1.95 -4.54 -10.67
CA LEU A 105 1.79 -5.43 -11.82
C LEU A 105 0.41 -6.06 -11.86
N VAL A 106 -0.05 -6.61 -10.74
CA VAL A 106 -1.38 -7.22 -10.61
C VAL A 106 -2.46 -6.17 -10.84
N GLY A 107 -2.32 -4.97 -10.27
CA GLY A 107 -3.24 -3.86 -10.51
C GLY A 107 -3.29 -3.42 -11.97
N PHE A 108 -2.16 -3.47 -12.69
CA PHE A 108 -2.14 -3.21 -14.13
C PHE A 108 -2.93 -4.27 -14.92
N ILE A 109 -2.67 -5.55 -14.63
CA ILE A 109 -3.34 -6.67 -15.31
C ILE A 109 -4.84 -6.62 -15.02
N HIS A 110 -5.23 -6.38 -13.76
CA HIS A 110 -6.62 -6.19 -13.35
C HIS A 110 -7.31 -5.06 -14.13
N GLY A 111 -6.70 -3.87 -14.20
CA GLY A 111 -7.30 -2.76 -14.95
C GLY A 111 -7.49 -3.04 -16.44
N VAL A 112 -6.56 -3.76 -17.05
CA VAL A 112 -6.68 -4.18 -18.46
C VAL A 112 -7.73 -5.28 -18.63
N ALA A 113 -7.76 -6.27 -17.73
CA ALA A 113 -8.69 -7.40 -17.78
C ALA A 113 -10.15 -6.97 -17.57
N MET A 114 -10.38 -6.04 -16.64
CA MET A 114 -11.70 -5.46 -16.36
C MET A 114 -12.06 -4.31 -17.31
N ASN A 115 -11.25 -4.05 -18.35
CA ASN A 115 -11.45 -2.99 -19.33
C ASN A 115 -11.71 -1.61 -18.68
N LYS A 116 -11.04 -1.34 -17.55
CA LYS A 116 -11.12 -0.08 -16.80
C LYS A 116 -10.42 1.00 -17.61
N TRP A 117 -11.13 2.07 -17.98
CA TRP A 117 -10.58 3.20 -18.74
C TRP A 117 -10.78 4.54 -18.05
N GLU A 118 -11.41 4.52 -16.88
CA GLU A 118 -11.64 5.70 -16.07
C GLU A 118 -10.33 6.28 -15.53
N ILE A 119 -10.27 7.60 -15.55
CA ILE A 119 -9.07 8.36 -15.17
C ILE A 119 -8.73 8.16 -13.69
N LEU A 120 -9.71 7.85 -12.85
CA LEU A 120 -9.52 7.64 -11.41
C LEU A 120 -8.68 6.39 -11.15
N PHE A 121 -9.04 5.25 -11.73
CA PHE A 121 -8.28 4.00 -11.64
C PHE A 121 -6.84 4.19 -12.13
N TRP A 122 -6.68 4.67 -13.37
CA TRP A 122 -5.36 4.86 -13.95
C TRP A 122 -4.54 5.92 -13.22
N GLY A 123 -5.18 6.96 -12.68
CA GLY A 123 -4.54 7.95 -11.81
C GLY A 123 -4.02 7.34 -10.52
N GLY A 124 -4.83 6.49 -9.87
CA GLY A 124 -4.45 5.71 -8.71
C GLY A 124 -3.29 4.74 -9.01
N TRP A 125 -3.40 3.99 -10.10
CA TRP A 125 -2.37 3.07 -10.56
C TRP A 125 -1.05 3.80 -10.89
N VAL A 126 -1.09 4.94 -11.57
CA VAL A 126 0.09 5.80 -11.81
C VAL A 126 0.71 6.25 -10.48
N GLY A 127 -0.12 6.57 -9.48
CA GLY A 127 0.33 6.84 -8.13
C GLY A 127 1.09 5.66 -7.50
N MET A 128 0.58 4.43 -7.64
CA MET A 128 1.30 3.23 -7.18
C MET A 128 2.60 3.02 -7.96
N LEU A 129 2.58 3.17 -9.28
CA LEU A 129 3.76 3.04 -10.14
C LEU A 129 4.83 4.05 -9.75
N PHE A 130 4.46 5.30 -9.53
CA PHE A 130 5.36 6.36 -9.07
C PHE A 130 6.00 6.01 -7.73
N MET A 131 5.22 5.49 -6.78
CA MET A 131 5.74 5.03 -5.48
C MET A 131 6.73 3.86 -5.66
N SER A 132 6.43 2.91 -6.54
CA SER A 132 7.32 1.77 -6.84
C SER A 132 8.61 2.19 -7.53
N ILE A 133 8.56 3.14 -8.48
CA ILE A 133 9.76 3.70 -9.13
C ILE A 133 10.63 4.44 -8.11
N THR A 134 10.04 5.35 -7.34
CA THR A 134 10.78 6.14 -6.34
C THR A 134 11.37 5.26 -5.23
N GLY A 135 10.68 4.19 -4.83
CA GLY A 135 11.21 3.17 -3.92
C GLY A 135 12.37 2.38 -4.54
N SER A 136 12.25 1.96 -5.80
CA SER A 136 13.29 1.20 -6.51
C SER A 136 14.57 2.00 -6.73
N LEU A 137 14.48 3.32 -6.92
CA LEU A 137 15.65 4.21 -7.00
C LEU A 137 16.51 4.19 -5.74
N LEU A 138 15.95 3.81 -4.58
CA LEU A 138 16.69 3.66 -3.32
C LEU A 138 17.52 2.37 -3.29
N LEU A 139 17.13 1.36 -4.07
CA LEU A 139 17.85 0.09 -4.20
C LEU A 139 19.04 0.20 -5.16
N TRP A 140 18.93 1.05 -6.18
CA TRP A 140 19.96 1.16 -7.21
C TRP A 140 21.24 1.83 -6.69
N LYS A 141 22.39 1.32 -7.11
CA LYS A 141 23.71 1.90 -6.77
C LYS A 141 24.02 3.20 -7.53
N TRP A 142 23.65 3.33 -8.80
CA TRP A 142 24.11 4.43 -9.67
C TRP A 142 23.56 5.84 -9.40
N PRO A 143 22.31 6.07 -8.90
CA PRO A 143 21.75 7.42 -8.87
C PRO A 143 22.56 8.35 -7.95
N PRO A 144 22.79 9.62 -8.33
CA PRO A 144 23.46 10.59 -7.49
C PRO A 144 22.80 10.71 -6.11
N ARG A 145 23.57 11.00 -5.06
CA ARG A 145 23.05 11.13 -3.68
C ARG A 145 21.89 12.13 -3.57
N LYS A 146 21.91 13.21 -4.38
CA LYS A 146 20.82 14.21 -4.45
C LYS A 146 19.51 13.59 -4.94
N VAL A 147 19.56 12.79 -6.01
CA VAL A 147 18.41 12.07 -6.57
C VAL A 147 17.85 11.07 -5.56
N LYS A 148 18.72 10.30 -4.88
CA LYS A 148 18.29 9.36 -3.83
C LYS A 148 17.62 10.05 -2.64
N LYS A 149 18.04 11.27 -2.29
CA LYS A 149 17.37 12.07 -1.24
C LYS A 149 15.98 12.53 -1.69
N GLY A 150 15.86 13.01 -2.93
CA GLY A 150 14.57 13.40 -3.52
C GLY A 150 13.61 12.23 -3.62
N ALA A 151 14.05 11.11 -4.20
CA ALA A 151 13.26 9.88 -4.29
C ALA A 151 12.81 9.39 -2.91
N ARG A 152 13.66 9.47 -1.89
CA ARG A 152 13.27 9.13 -0.51
C ARG A 152 12.21 10.06 0.04
N LEU A 153 12.32 11.37 -0.20
CA LEU A 153 11.34 12.35 0.26
C LEU A 153 9.98 12.07 -0.37
N LEU A 154 9.96 11.86 -1.68
CA LEU A 154 8.75 11.58 -2.45
C LEU A 154 8.13 10.24 -2.05
N HIS A 155 8.93 9.19 -1.94
CA HIS A 155 8.46 7.87 -1.51
C HIS A 155 8.00 7.83 -0.05
N ALA A 156 8.53 8.71 0.81
CA ALA A 156 8.08 8.86 2.19
C ALA A 156 6.89 9.81 2.34
N GLN A 157 6.48 10.50 1.27
CA GLN A 157 5.41 11.47 1.31
C GLN A 157 4.05 10.77 1.40
N ARG A 158 3.45 10.82 2.59
CA ARG A 158 2.16 10.20 2.87
C ARG A 158 1.04 10.72 1.97
N ALA A 159 1.11 11.98 1.53
CA ALA A 159 0.10 12.56 0.65
C ALA A 159 -0.02 11.79 -0.68
N VAL A 160 1.08 11.33 -1.26
CA VAL A 160 1.05 10.56 -2.52
C VAL A 160 0.32 9.24 -2.31
N MET A 161 0.63 8.52 -1.23
CA MET A 161 -0.06 7.29 -0.87
C MET A 161 -1.56 7.51 -0.61
N VAL A 162 -1.92 8.54 0.16
CA VAL A 162 -3.32 8.84 0.48
C VAL A 162 -4.10 9.18 -0.80
N ILE A 163 -3.53 10.01 -1.68
CA ILE A 163 -4.15 10.32 -2.97
C ILE A 163 -4.31 9.06 -3.82
N THR A 164 -3.28 8.21 -3.90
CA THR A 164 -3.35 6.91 -4.60
C THR A 164 -4.50 6.04 -4.09
N ILE A 165 -4.62 5.88 -2.77
CA ILE A 165 -5.68 5.05 -2.17
C ILE A 165 -7.06 5.64 -2.46
N ILE A 166 -7.22 6.96 -2.33
CA ILE A 166 -8.50 7.62 -2.61
C ILE A 166 -8.89 7.44 -4.08
N LEU A 167 -7.95 7.63 -5.01
CA LEU A 167 -8.23 7.49 -6.44
C LEU A 167 -8.67 6.06 -6.79
N LEU A 168 -7.99 5.04 -6.27
CA LEU A 168 -8.37 3.64 -6.48
C LEU A 168 -9.72 3.32 -5.83
N PHE A 169 -9.91 3.70 -4.56
CA PHE A 169 -11.14 3.43 -3.81
C PHE A 169 -12.36 4.09 -4.47
N VAL A 170 -12.26 5.36 -4.85
CA VAL A 170 -13.35 6.07 -5.53
C VAL A 170 -13.57 5.49 -6.93
N SER A 171 -12.54 4.96 -7.58
CA SER A 171 -12.75 4.27 -8.86
C SER A 171 -13.60 3.02 -8.69
N HIS A 172 -13.26 2.17 -7.73
CA HIS A 172 -13.99 0.94 -7.44
C HIS A 172 -15.43 1.24 -6.96
N GLU A 173 -15.61 2.15 -6.01
CA GLU A 173 -16.94 2.45 -5.45
C GLU A 173 -17.95 3.04 -6.45
N PHE A 174 -17.48 3.73 -7.50
CA PHE A 174 -18.36 4.46 -8.43
C PHE A 174 -18.36 3.92 -9.86
N PHE A 175 -17.43 3.04 -10.22
CA PHE A 175 -17.22 2.58 -11.59
C PHE A 175 -16.92 1.07 -11.72
N ASP A 176 -16.86 0.32 -10.61
CA ASP A 176 -17.16 -1.11 -10.63
C ASP A 176 -18.68 -1.30 -10.59
#